data_AF-A0A3C2D8F5-F1
#
_entry.id   AF-A0A3C2D8F5-F1
#
_cell.length_a   1.000
_cell.length_b   1.000
_cell.length_c   1.000
_cell.angle_alpha   90.00
_cell.angle_beta   90.00
_cell.angle_gamma   90.00
#
_symmetry.space_group_name_H-M   'P 1'
#
loop_
_entity.id
_entity.type
_entity.pdbx_description
1 polymer ?
#
loop_
_entity_poly.entity_id
_entity_poly.type
_entity_poly.pdbx_seq_one_letter_code
_entity_poly.pdbx_strand_id
1 'polypeptide(L)'
;MEYAIVIGINHYEERPLSGAVADADAFAQFLINKKLVSKSANLKLLKSDEGNSMVLGPEIDKALEEIVKDARSRKTESNRLYFYFSGHGIGNTFMNTALCLRYWNSVYINHCISSLDYTTGMVNKGAFDEILIFLDCCREHDTTIKGNSPIGDWQNKVGIRTPKIFVCNSTIYGKLSYEIAINSDQKRGAFTSFLIESLSGDADLSGSGKVTALDLKKHIEDNFLSYAQRFNKIQQGSVFTDTGGDSIVICGVEKLNTELNYEITFNRNSNVTLRGRDTKVIKSGDVSIGEKWSCKLEQGFNMIIDNNSGEQKLIANYSENTMSYDEF
;
A
#
# COMPACT_ATOMS: atom_id res chain seq x y z
N MET A 1 -13.85 16.61 2.38
CA MET A 1 -14.55 15.33 2.23
C MET A 1 -13.66 14.33 1.57
N GLU A 2 -13.55 13.20 2.23
CA GLU A 2 -12.67 12.13 1.85
C GLU A 2 -13.52 10.89 1.65
N TYR A 3 -13.27 10.19 0.55
CA TYR A 3 -13.96 8.99 0.12
C TYR A 3 -12.95 7.91 -0.17
N ALA A 4 -13.35 6.66 0.01
CA ALA A 4 -12.53 5.53 -0.36
C ALA A 4 -13.36 4.42 -0.99
N ILE A 5 -12.78 3.80 -2.01
CA ILE A 5 -13.17 2.47 -2.46
C ILE A 5 -11.98 1.54 -2.28
N VAL A 6 -12.18 0.46 -1.53
CA VAL A 6 -11.13 -0.47 -1.13
C VAL A 6 -11.58 -1.86 -1.52
N ILE A 7 -10.80 -2.50 -2.38
CA ILE A 7 -11.15 -3.77 -3.02
C ILE A 7 -10.10 -4.81 -2.67
N GLY A 8 -10.53 -5.98 -2.19
CA GLY A 8 -9.64 -7.11 -1.87
C GLY A 8 -10.22 -8.44 -2.31
N ILE A 9 -9.50 -9.19 -3.15
CA ILE A 9 -10.03 -10.43 -3.73
C ILE A 9 -9.04 -11.58 -3.49
N ASN A 10 -9.43 -12.52 -2.61
CA ASN A 10 -8.69 -13.76 -2.38
C ASN A 10 -9.24 -14.93 -3.19
N HIS A 11 -10.57 -15.06 -3.14
CA HIS A 11 -11.27 -16.29 -3.47
C HIS A 11 -11.46 -16.46 -4.97
N TYR A 12 -10.42 -16.45 -5.80
CA TYR A 12 -10.56 -16.82 -7.21
C TYR A 12 -10.82 -18.32 -7.34
N GLU A 13 -11.58 -18.74 -8.36
CA GLU A 13 -11.79 -20.18 -8.64
C GLU A 13 -10.47 -20.87 -8.99
N GLU A 14 -9.62 -20.17 -9.76
CA GLU A 14 -8.27 -20.60 -10.09
C GLU A 14 -7.27 -19.64 -9.45
N ARG A 15 -6.14 -20.18 -8.96
CA ARG A 15 -5.05 -19.40 -8.34
C ARG A 15 -5.54 -18.52 -7.16
N PRO A 16 -6.19 -19.09 -6.14
CA PRO A 16 -6.63 -18.31 -4.98
C PRO A 16 -5.45 -17.62 -4.30
N LEU A 17 -5.71 -16.42 -3.78
CA LEU A 17 -4.79 -15.64 -2.97
C LEU A 17 -5.18 -15.74 -1.49
N SER A 18 -4.27 -15.34 -0.60
CA SER A 18 -4.49 -15.45 0.85
C SER A 18 -4.37 -14.13 1.60
N GLY A 19 -3.72 -13.12 1.03
CA GLY A 19 -3.44 -11.83 1.63
C GLY A 19 -4.30 -10.68 1.12
N ALA A 20 -4.87 -10.75 -0.07
CA ALA A 20 -5.56 -9.61 -0.70
C ALA A 20 -6.81 -9.09 0.04
N VAL A 21 -7.55 -9.97 0.73
CA VAL A 21 -8.65 -9.54 1.61
C VAL A 21 -8.10 -8.85 2.87
N ALA A 22 -7.05 -9.42 3.47
CA ALA A 22 -6.41 -8.86 4.67
C ALA A 22 -5.70 -7.52 4.39
N ASP A 23 -5.15 -7.37 3.19
CA ASP A 23 -4.62 -6.15 2.59
C ASP A 23 -5.67 -5.03 2.56
N ALA A 24 -6.83 -5.31 1.96
CA ALA A 24 -7.95 -4.37 1.88
C ALA A 24 -8.46 -3.99 3.28
N ASP A 25 -8.59 -4.95 4.20
CA ASP A 25 -8.98 -4.67 5.58
C ASP A 25 -7.96 -3.78 6.29
N ALA A 26 -6.68 -4.07 6.14
CA ALA A 26 -5.61 -3.29 6.76
C ALA A 26 -5.56 -1.85 6.24
N PHE A 27 -5.69 -1.67 4.93
CA PHE A 27 -5.70 -0.34 4.32
C PHE A 27 -6.96 0.45 4.71
N ALA A 28 -8.13 -0.18 4.71
CA ALA A 28 -9.38 0.45 5.16
C ALA A 28 -9.29 0.87 6.64
N GLN A 29 -8.78 -0.01 7.50
CA GLN A 29 -8.58 0.29 8.92
C GLN A 29 -7.56 1.41 9.11
N PHE A 30 -6.47 1.43 8.33
CA PHE A 30 -5.49 2.51 8.32
C PHE A 30 -6.15 3.86 8.00
N LEU A 31 -6.96 3.94 6.93
CA LEU A 31 -7.67 5.17 6.54
C LEU A 31 -8.59 5.68 7.66
N ILE A 32 -9.30 4.77 8.35
CA ILE A 32 -10.19 5.12 9.46
C ILE A 32 -9.39 5.58 10.68
N ASN A 33 -8.36 4.83 11.08
CA ASN A 33 -7.55 5.12 12.27
C ASN A 33 -6.83 6.47 12.16
N LYS A 34 -6.30 6.77 10.97
CA LYS A 34 -5.65 8.06 10.68
C LYS A 34 -6.66 9.18 10.38
N LYS A 35 -7.97 8.90 10.43
CA LYS A 35 -9.06 9.83 10.08
C LYS A 35 -8.93 10.41 8.66
N LEU A 36 -8.27 9.69 7.76
CA LEU A 36 -8.14 10.04 6.34
C LEU A 36 -9.44 9.83 5.60
N VAL A 37 -10.34 8.99 6.14
CA VAL A 37 -11.76 8.96 5.78
C VAL A 37 -12.56 9.06 7.08
N SER A 38 -13.01 10.27 7.40
CA SER A 38 -13.61 10.56 8.71
C SER A 38 -15.00 9.96 8.91
N LYS A 39 -15.73 9.63 7.84
CA LYS A 39 -17.06 9.01 7.90
C LYS A 39 -16.97 7.60 7.32
N SER A 40 -17.30 6.59 8.13
CA SER A 40 -17.32 5.19 7.66
C SER A 40 -18.21 4.98 6.43
N ALA A 41 -19.32 5.71 6.32
CA ALA A 41 -20.22 5.66 5.16
C ALA A 41 -19.56 6.10 3.84
N ASN A 42 -18.45 6.84 3.90
CA ASN A 42 -17.69 7.27 2.73
C ASN A 42 -16.63 6.24 2.29
N LEU A 43 -16.44 5.17 3.07
CA LEU A 43 -15.56 4.06 2.74
C LEU A 43 -16.41 2.89 2.22
N LYS A 44 -16.20 2.51 0.97
CA LYS A 44 -16.81 1.36 0.33
C LYS A 44 -15.79 0.22 0.31
N LEU A 45 -15.98 -0.76 1.18
CA LEU A 45 -15.13 -1.95 1.27
C LEU A 45 -15.78 -3.11 0.52
N LEU A 46 -15.17 -3.55 -0.57
CA LEU A 46 -15.65 -4.62 -1.43
C LEU A 46 -14.67 -5.79 -1.36
N LYS A 47 -15.09 -6.94 -0.82
CA LYS A 47 -14.22 -8.09 -0.62
C LYS A 47 -14.88 -9.37 -1.09
N SER A 48 -14.07 -10.29 -1.62
CA SER A 48 -14.55 -11.65 -1.82
C SER A 48 -14.52 -12.44 -0.52
N ASP A 49 -15.40 -13.43 -0.41
CA ASP A 49 -15.43 -14.39 0.69
C ASP A 49 -15.76 -15.80 0.18
N GLU A 50 -15.73 -16.78 1.09
CA GLU A 50 -16.11 -18.18 0.83
C GLU A 50 -17.59 -18.34 0.45
N GLY A 51 -18.44 -17.38 0.86
CA GLY A 51 -19.85 -17.28 0.47
C GLY A 51 -20.06 -16.81 -0.97
N ASN A 52 -18.98 -16.63 -1.73
CA ASN A 52 -18.97 -16.11 -3.08
C ASN A 52 -19.55 -14.69 -3.19
N SER A 53 -19.29 -13.85 -2.18
CA SER A 53 -19.58 -12.42 -2.27
C SER A 53 -19.04 -11.86 -3.57
N MET A 54 -19.96 -11.22 -4.28
CA MET A 54 -19.67 -10.64 -5.58
C MET A 54 -18.75 -9.43 -5.35
N VAL A 55 -17.65 -9.41 -6.11
CA VAL A 55 -16.87 -8.20 -6.38
C VAL A 55 -16.82 -8.09 -7.89
N LEU A 56 -17.86 -7.48 -8.44
CA LEU A 56 -18.07 -7.33 -9.88
C LEU A 56 -17.92 -5.86 -10.31
N GLY A 57 -17.60 -5.65 -11.59
CA GLY A 57 -17.52 -4.32 -12.20
C GLY A 57 -18.75 -3.44 -11.89
N PRO A 58 -20.00 -3.93 -12.09
CA PRO A 58 -21.20 -3.17 -11.76
C PRO A 58 -21.31 -2.72 -10.29
N GLU A 59 -20.77 -3.49 -9.33
CA GLU A 59 -20.82 -3.12 -7.91
C GLU A 59 -19.81 -2.03 -7.60
N ILE A 60 -18.63 -2.10 -8.20
CA ILE A 60 -17.60 -1.06 -8.15
C ILE A 60 -18.14 0.23 -8.80
N ASP A 61 -18.76 0.12 -9.98
CA ASP A 61 -19.36 1.25 -10.71
C ASP A 61 -20.46 1.93 -9.88
N LYS A 62 -21.35 1.13 -9.27
CA LYS A 62 -22.40 1.63 -8.39
C LYS A 62 -21.81 2.35 -7.18
N ALA A 63 -20.81 1.78 -6.53
CA ALA A 63 -20.14 2.37 -5.37
C ALA A 63 -19.46 3.70 -5.74
N LEU A 64 -18.78 3.76 -6.88
CA LEU A 64 -18.15 4.99 -7.39
C LEU A 64 -19.19 6.04 -7.76
N GLU A 65 -20.29 5.68 -8.41
CA GLU A 65 -21.35 6.63 -8.79
C GLU A 65 -22.04 7.23 -7.55
N GLU A 66 -22.27 6.44 -6.49
CA GLU A 66 -22.76 6.94 -5.20
C GLU A 66 -21.80 7.97 -4.59
N ILE A 67 -20.50 7.68 -4.59
CA ILE A 67 -19.45 8.61 -4.11
C ILE A 67 -19.43 9.88 -4.97
N VAL A 68 -19.43 9.75 -6.30
CA VAL A 68 -19.41 10.87 -7.24
C VAL A 68 -20.62 11.77 -7.03
N LYS A 69 -21.81 11.20 -6.82
CA LYS A 69 -23.04 11.95 -6.56
C LYS A 69 -22.93 12.77 -5.29
N ASP A 70 -22.46 12.18 -4.18
CA ASP A 70 -22.27 12.92 -2.93
C ASP A 70 -21.19 14.00 -3.08
N ALA A 71 -20.02 13.66 -3.65
CA ALA A 71 -18.92 14.61 -3.86
C ALA A 71 -19.35 15.82 -4.71
N ARG A 72 -20.10 15.61 -5.81
CA ARG A 72 -20.62 16.70 -6.66
C ARG A 72 -21.64 17.59 -5.95
N SER A 73 -22.36 17.06 -4.97
CA SER A 73 -23.28 17.86 -4.15
C SER A 73 -22.53 18.83 -3.21
N ARG A 74 -21.26 18.54 -2.90
CA ARG A 74 -20.40 19.30 -1.98
C ARG A 74 -19.44 20.22 -2.72
N LYS A 75 -19.99 21.21 -3.44
CA LYS A 75 -19.20 22.09 -4.31
C LYS A 75 -18.22 23.02 -3.57
N THR A 76 -18.49 23.33 -2.30
CA THR A 76 -17.68 24.26 -1.49
C THR A 76 -16.63 23.56 -0.63
N GLU A 77 -16.66 22.23 -0.57
CA GLU A 77 -15.70 21.42 0.19
C GLU A 77 -14.62 20.88 -0.74
N SER A 78 -13.43 20.60 -0.20
CA SER A 78 -12.45 19.84 -0.96
C SER A 78 -12.84 18.36 -0.98
N ASN A 79 -12.71 17.69 -2.13
CA ASN A 79 -13.11 16.31 -2.32
C ASN A 79 -11.88 15.46 -2.70
N ARG A 80 -11.56 14.45 -1.88
CA ARG A 80 -10.47 13.50 -2.13
C ARG A 80 -11.03 12.09 -2.27
N LEU A 81 -10.51 11.33 -3.25
CA LEU A 81 -10.81 9.92 -3.43
C LEU A 81 -9.56 9.06 -3.25
N TYR A 82 -9.68 8.03 -2.42
CA TYR A 82 -8.75 6.91 -2.35
C TYR A 82 -9.34 5.71 -3.13
N PHE A 83 -8.59 5.18 -4.08
CA PHE A 83 -8.90 3.92 -4.76
C PHE A 83 -7.82 2.91 -4.41
N TYR A 84 -8.20 1.80 -3.80
CA TYR A 84 -7.27 0.74 -3.42
C TYR A 84 -7.75 -0.59 -3.98
N PHE A 85 -6.82 -1.36 -4.56
CA PHE A 85 -7.08 -2.71 -5.05
C PHE A 85 -5.94 -3.64 -4.61
N SER A 86 -6.29 -4.80 -4.04
CA SER A 86 -5.39 -5.94 -3.89
C SER A 86 -6.02 -7.20 -4.49
N GLY A 87 -5.23 -7.93 -5.29
CA GLY A 87 -5.68 -9.12 -6.01
C GLY A 87 -4.81 -9.47 -7.21
N HIS A 88 -5.33 -10.29 -8.13
CA HIS A 88 -4.66 -10.55 -9.39
C HIS A 88 -4.72 -9.33 -10.32
N GLY A 89 -3.63 -9.13 -11.06
CA GLY A 89 -3.50 -8.04 -12.01
C GLY A 89 -2.64 -8.42 -13.20
N ILE A 90 -2.98 -7.87 -14.36
CA ILE A 90 -2.30 -8.13 -15.63
C ILE A 90 -1.91 -6.81 -16.26
N GLY A 91 -0.63 -6.65 -16.57
CA GLY A 91 -0.08 -5.48 -17.23
C GLY A 91 -0.43 -5.50 -18.71
N ASN A 92 -1.49 -4.80 -19.10
CA ASN A 92 -1.85 -4.65 -20.51
C ASN A 92 -0.91 -3.69 -21.24
N THR A 93 -0.57 -2.57 -20.60
CA THR A 93 0.39 -1.59 -21.10
C THR A 93 1.18 -0.98 -19.95
N PHE A 94 2.15 -0.12 -20.26
CA PHE A 94 2.90 0.62 -19.24
C PHE A 94 1.99 1.42 -18.29
N MET A 95 0.87 1.95 -18.78
CA MET A 95 -0.07 2.76 -17.99
C MET A 95 -1.31 1.98 -17.52
N ASN A 96 -1.68 0.89 -18.19
CA ASN A 96 -2.91 0.17 -17.91
C ASN A 96 -2.64 -1.21 -17.30
N THR A 97 -3.39 -1.52 -16.25
CA THR A 97 -3.45 -2.84 -15.63
C THR A 97 -4.91 -3.30 -15.60
N ALA A 98 -5.16 -4.50 -16.11
CA ALA A 98 -6.41 -5.19 -15.90
C ALA A 98 -6.42 -5.73 -14.46
N LEU A 99 -7.33 -5.23 -13.63
CA LEU A 99 -7.53 -5.67 -12.25
C LEU A 99 -8.55 -6.82 -12.27
N CYS A 100 -8.08 -8.03 -11.97
CA CYS A 100 -8.87 -9.26 -12.11
C CYS A 100 -9.92 -9.36 -11.00
N LEU A 101 -11.17 -9.54 -11.39
CA LEU A 101 -12.32 -9.64 -10.47
C LEU A 101 -12.61 -11.08 -10.07
N ARG A 102 -13.59 -11.27 -9.18
CA ARG A 102 -13.90 -12.55 -8.52
C ARG A 102 -14.03 -13.77 -9.46
N TYR A 103 -14.56 -13.58 -10.67
CA TYR A 103 -14.78 -14.66 -11.66
C TYR A 103 -13.68 -14.78 -12.71
N TRP A 104 -12.58 -14.04 -12.58
CA TRP A 104 -11.44 -14.22 -13.46
C TRP A 104 -10.86 -15.64 -13.30
N ASN A 105 -10.80 -16.38 -14.41
CA ASN A 105 -10.23 -17.72 -14.53
C ASN A 105 -9.80 -17.97 -15.99
N SER A 106 -9.29 -19.17 -16.29
CA SER A 106 -8.85 -19.57 -17.63
C SER A 106 -9.90 -19.47 -18.75
N VAL A 107 -11.20 -19.46 -18.41
CA VAL A 107 -12.33 -19.34 -19.36
C VAL A 107 -12.81 -17.89 -19.45
N TYR A 108 -12.97 -17.22 -18.31
CA TYR A 108 -13.48 -15.86 -18.17
C TYR A 108 -12.33 -14.85 -18.05
N ILE A 109 -11.40 -14.91 -19.01
CA ILE A 109 -10.14 -14.15 -18.98
C ILE A 109 -10.31 -12.63 -18.91
N ASN A 110 -11.45 -12.10 -19.35
CA ASN A 110 -11.76 -10.67 -19.37
C ASN A 110 -12.69 -10.23 -18.21
N HIS A 111 -12.85 -11.06 -17.17
CA HIS A 111 -13.49 -10.63 -15.92
C HIS A 111 -12.55 -9.73 -15.11
N CYS A 112 -12.19 -8.60 -15.71
CA CYS A 112 -11.28 -7.60 -15.16
C CYS A 112 -11.84 -6.19 -15.39
N ILE A 113 -11.34 -5.22 -14.62
CA ILE A 113 -11.56 -3.79 -14.89
C ILE A 113 -10.26 -3.11 -15.31
N SER A 114 -10.35 -2.09 -16.17
CA SER A 114 -9.20 -1.33 -16.68
C SER A 114 -8.82 -0.23 -15.69
N SER A 115 -7.64 -0.31 -15.09
CA SER A 115 -7.18 0.74 -14.15
C SER A 115 -7.12 2.11 -14.83
N LEU A 116 -6.74 2.17 -16.11
CA LEU A 116 -6.68 3.41 -16.87
C LEU A 116 -8.07 3.98 -17.18
N ASP A 117 -9.03 3.14 -17.59
CA ASP A 117 -10.37 3.63 -17.94
C ASP A 117 -11.14 4.09 -16.71
N TYR A 118 -10.97 3.39 -15.57
CA TYR A 118 -11.53 3.82 -14.29
C TYR A 118 -10.88 5.13 -13.83
N THR A 119 -9.56 5.27 -13.93
CA THR A 119 -8.87 6.54 -13.62
C THR A 119 -9.39 7.69 -14.47
N THR A 120 -9.45 7.49 -15.79
CA THR A 120 -9.97 8.46 -16.75
C THR A 120 -11.42 8.82 -16.43
N GLY A 121 -12.24 7.83 -16.09
CA GLY A 121 -13.61 8.01 -15.66
C GLY A 121 -13.73 8.90 -14.41
N MET A 122 -12.98 8.60 -13.36
CA MET A 122 -12.98 9.37 -12.11
C MET A 122 -12.57 10.84 -12.35
N VAL A 123 -11.60 11.07 -13.25
CA VAL A 123 -11.20 12.42 -13.69
C VAL A 123 -12.33 13.12 -14.46
N ASN A 124 -12.94 12.45 -15.42
CA ASN A 124 -13.98 13.02 -16.29
C ASN A 124 -15.28 13.37 -15.55
N LYS A 125 -15.61 12.62 -14.48
CA LYS A 125 -16.72 12.99 -13.58
C LYS A 125 -16.45 14.33 -12.88
N GLY A 126 -15.18 14.76 -12.79
CA GLY A 126 -14.74 16.06 -12.28
C GLY A 126 -15.33 16.42 -10.92
N ALA A 127 -15.41 15.41 -10.04
CA ALA A 127 -16.02 15.49 -8.72
C ALA A 127 -14.98 15.68 -7.59
N PHE A 128 -13.70 15.40 -7.86
CA PHE A 128 -12.62 15.37 -6.88
C PHE A 128 -11.55 16.42 -7.20
N ASP A 129 -10.91 16.95 -6.16
CA ASP A 129 -9.68 17.75 -6.25
C ASP A 129 -8.43 16.88 -6.23
N GLU A 130 -8.52 15.69 -5.64
CA GLU A 130 -7.40 14.76 -5.47
C GLU A 130 -7.88 13.32 -5.64
N ILE A 131 -7.15 12.55 -6.45
CA ILE A 131 -7.38 11.11 -6.64
C ILE A 131 -6.07 10.39 -6.35
N LEU A 132 -6.10 9.49 -5.36
CA LEU A 132 -4.97 8.66 -4.96
C LEU A 132 -5.32 7.20 -5.23
N ILE A 133 -4.53 6.53 -6.05
CA ILE A 133 -4.75 5.16 -6.51
C ILE A 133 -3.59 4.28 -6.04
N PHE A 134 -3.90 3.16 -5.41
CA PHE A 134 -2.92 2.18 -4.92
C PHE A 134 -3.31 0.80 -5.42
N LEU A 135 -2.44 0.18 -6.21
CA LEU A 135 -2.68 -1.12 -6.85
C LEU A 135 -1.65 -2.13 -6.33
N ASP A 136 -2.08 -3.03 -5.45
CA ASP A 136 -1.30 -4.18 -5.01
C ASP A 136 -1.64 -5.43 -5.82
N CYS A 137 -1.08 -5.51 -7.02
CA CYS A 137 -1.29 -6.64 -7.92
C CYS A 137 -0.10 -6.81 -8.87
N CYS A 138 0.02 -8.01 -9.45
CA CYS A 138 0.97 -8.24 -10.53
C CYS A 138 0.70 -7.30 -11.72
N ARG A 139 1.74 -7.13 -12.54
CA ARG A 139 1.65 -6.45 -13.84
C ARG A 139 2.32 -7.27 -14.93
N GLU A 140 2.21 -8.60 -14.84
CA GLU A 140 2.71 -9.51 -15.87
C GLU A 140 2.14 -9.16 -17.22
N HIS A 141 2.97 -9.25 -18.26
CA HIS A 141 2.55 -8.84 -19.58
C HIS A 141 1.69 -9.90 -20.25
N ASP A 142 0.41 -9.60 -20.43
CA ASP A 142 -0.49 -10.36 -21.27
C ASP A 142 -1.50 -9.39 -21.92
N THR A 143 -1.51 -9.36 -23.26
CA THR A 143 -2.38 -8.48 -24.05
C THR A 143 -3.69 -9.14 -24.47
N THR A 144 -3.83 -10.45 -24.24
CA THR A 144 -5.05 -11.20 -24.54
C THR A 144 -6.14 -10.94 -23.51
N ILE A 145 -5.74 -10.73 -22.25
CA ILE A 145 -6.60 -10.30 -21.14
C ILE A 145 -6.88 -8.81 -21.27
N LYS A 146 -8.14 -8.40 -21.15
CA LYS A 146 -8.55 -6.99 -21.20
C LYS A 146 -9.33 -6.61 -19.96
N GLY A 147 -9.02 -5.44 -19.41
CA GLY A 147 -9.87 -4.77 -18.44
C GLY A 147 -11.06 -4.10 -19.12
N ASN A 148 -12.25 -4.24 -18.55
CA ASN A 148 -13.43 -3.51 -19.02
C ASN A 148 -13.43 -2.08 -18.46
N SER A 149 -13.96 -1.15 -19.23
CA SER A 149 -14.27 0.20 -18.76
C SER A 149 -15.47 0.19 -17.80
N PRO A 150 -15.65 1.22 -16.95
CA PRO A 150 -16.85 1.36 -16.14
C PRO A 150 -18.12 1.36 -16.99
N ILE A 151 -19.23 0.81 -16.46
CA ILE A 151 -20.53 0.83 -17.15
C ILE A 151 -21.09 2.25 -17.18
N GLY A 152 -21.59 2.62 -18.36
CA GLY A 152 -22.20 3.93 -18.63
C GLY A 152 -21.21 4.95 -19.18
N ASP A 153 -21.61 6.21 -19.20
CA ASP A 153 -20.78 7.29 -19.73
C ASP A 153 -19.85 7.86 -18.67
N TRP A 154 -18.62 7.35 -18.69
CA TRP A 154 -17.49 7.83 -17.90
C TRP A 154 -16.43 8.52 -18.76
N GLN A 155 -16.57 8.47 -20.09
CA GLN A 155 -15.56 9.02 -21.00
C GLN A 155 -15.85 10.47 -21.38
N ASN A 156 -17.10 10.91 -21.28
CA ASN A 156 -17.41 12.33 -21.43
C ASN A 156 -17.11 13.10 -20.15
N LYS A 157 -16.37 14.20 -20.30
CA LYS A 157 -16.10 15.12 -19.20
C LYS A 157 -17.38 15.88 -18.84
N VAL A 158 -17.87 15.66 -17.62
CA VAL A 158 -19.14 16.24 -17.11
C VAL A 158 -18.96 17.05 -15.83
N GLY A 159 -17.76 17.06 -15.25
CA GLY A 159 -17.44 17.82 -14.06
C GLY A 159 -16.55 19.04 -14.33
N ILE A 160 -16.43 19.88 -13.30
CA ILE A 160 -15.68 21.15 -13.36
C ILE A 160 -14.32 21.07 -12.69
N ARG A 161 -14.11 20.08 -11.80
CA ARG A 161 -12.83 19.93 -11.09
C ARG A 161 -11.83 19.19 -11.97
N THR A 162 -10.57 19.57 -11.85
CA THR A 162 -9.42 18.87 -12.43
C THR A 162 -8.58 18.36 -11.27
N PRO A 163 -8.58 17.05 -10.99
CA PRO A 163 -7.92 16.51 -9.81
C PRO A 163 -6.40 16.49 -9.98
N LYS A 164 -5.70 16.67 -8.86
CA LYS A 164 -4.31 16.19 -8.72
C LYS A 164 -4.35 14.67 -8.65
N ILE A 165 -3.46 13.99 -9.37
CA ILE A 165 -3.50 12.53 -9.49
C ILE A 165 -2.21 11.93 -8.95
N PHE A 166 -2.35 10.89 -8.15
CA PHE A 166 -1.27 10.08 -7.62
C PHE A 166 -1.61 8.61 -7.81
N VAL A 167 -0.74 7.84 -8.48
CA VAL A 167 -0.94 6.41 -8.74
C VAL A 167 0.30 5.64 -8.29
N CYS A 168 0.12 4.68 -7.40
CA CYS A 168 1.12 3.73 -6.97
C CYS A 168 0.77 2.32 -7.48
N ASN A 169 1.74 1.67 -8.11
CA ASN A 169 1.70 0.26 -8.42
C ASN A 169 2.69 -0.47 -7.52
N SER A 170 2.28 -1.61 -6.98
CA SER A 170 3.15 -2.46 -6.16
C SER A 170 4.31 -3.07 -6.94
N THR A 171 4.22 -3.12 -8.27
CA THR A 171 5.32 -3.57 -9.12
C THR A 171 5.39 -2.77 -10.42
N ILE A 172 6.59 -2.70 -11.01
CA ILE A 172 6.80 -2.17 -12.35
C ILE A 172 6.15 -3.08 -13.42
N TYR A 173 5.93 -2.52 -14.61
CA TYR A 173 5.31 -3.25 -15.73
C TYR A 173 6.11 -4.50 -16.13
N GLY A 174 5.39 -5.59 -16.44
CA GLY A 174 5.97 -6.88 -16.81
C GLY A 174 6.51 -7.70 -15.64
N LYS A 175 6.23 -7.32 -14.39
CA LYS A 175 6.75 -7.97 -13.18
C LYS A 175 5.65 -8.41 -12.21
N LEU A 176 6.04 -9.23 -11.25
CA LEU A 176 5.19 -9.84 -10.23
C LEU A 176 5.08 -8.98 -8.96
N SER A 177 3.92 -9.05 -8.30
CA SER A 177 3.72 -8.63 -6.90
C SER A 177 3.61 -9.88 -6.01
N TYR A 178 4.04 -9.78 -4.75
CA TYR A 178 4.11 -10.94 -3.85
C TYR A 178 3.43 -10.70 -2.50
N GLU A 179 2.87 -11.77 -1.96
CA GLU A 179 2.47 -11.88 -0.56
C GLU A 179 3.68 -12.31 0.30
N ILE A 180 3.77 -11.74 1.50
CA ILE A 180 4.75 -12.06 2.55
C ILE A 180 4.02 -12.56 3.80
N ALA A 181 4.70 -13.40 4.58
CA ALA A 181 4.19 -13.81 5.90
C ALA A 181 4.36 -12.65 6.88
N ILE A 182 3.28 -12.31 7.60
CA ILE A 182 3.33 -11.39 8.75
C ILE A 182 3.57 -12.17 10.04
N ASN A 183 2.94 -13.35 10.15
CA ASN A 183 3.12 -14.32 11.23
C ASN A 183 2.85 -15.74 10.70
N SER A 184 2.77 -16.74 11.59
CA SER A 184 2.57 -18.15 11.22
C SER A 184 1.36 -18.40 10.33
N ASP A 185 0.28 -17.63 10.53
CA ASP A 185 -1.04 -17.94 9.95
C ASP A 185 -1.58 -16.81 9.04
N GLN A 186 -0.86 -15.70 8.93
CA GLN A 186 -1.33 -14.52 8.20
C GLN A 186 -0.32 -14.07 7.14
N LYS A 187 -0.85 -13.81 5.94
CA LYS A 187 -0.13 -13.18 4.84
C LYS A 187 -0.71 -11.83 4.49
N ARG A 188 0.12 -10.98 3.89
CA ARG A 188 -0.22 -9.66 3.37
C ARG A 188 0.63 -9.37 2.14
N GLY A 189 0.16 -8.53 1.22
CA GLY A 189 0.99 -8.01 0.14
C GLY A 189 2.22 -7.31 0.70
N ALA A 190 3.41 -7.61 0.14
CA ALA A 190 4.64 -6.96 0.57
C ALA A 190 4.55 -5.44 0.42
N PHE A 191 3.91 -5.00 -0.67
CA PHE A 191 3.68 -3.59 -0.94
C PHE A 191 2.70 -2.97 0.04
N THR A 192 1.59 -3.63 0.35
CA THR A 192 0.62 -3.09 1.32
C THR A 192 1.20 -2.95 2.73
N SER A 193 2.00 -3.92 3.19
CA SER A 193 2.72 -3.79 4.47
C SER A 193 3.65 -2.57 4.46
N PHE A 194 4.50 -2.48 3.44
CA PHE A 194 5.44 -1.35 3.28
C PHE A 194 4.72 0.00 3.14
N LEU A 195 3.62 0.06 2.39
CA LEU A 195 2.82 1.27 2.18
C LEU A 195 2.22 1.80 3.49
N ILE A 196 1.70 0.91 4.33
CA ILE A 196 1.11 1.30 5.62
C ILE A 196 2.20 1.80 6.57
N GLU A 197 3.36 1.15 6.62
CA GLU A 197 4.54 1.61 7.39
C GLU A 197 5.01 2.99 6.88
N SER A 198 5.17 3.14 5.57
CA SER A 198 5.51 4.40 4.89
C SER A 198 4.59 5.54 5.28
N LEU A 199 3.28 5.33 5.17
CA LEU A 199 2.27 6.34 5.49
C LEU A 199 2.07 6.52 7.02
N SER A 200 2.56 5.60 7.84
CA SER A 200 2.56 5.77 9.29
C SER A 200 3.69 6.69 9.76
N GLY A 201 4.68 6.95 8.90
CA GLY A 201 5.65 8.03 9.04
C GLY A 201 7.03 7.73 8.45
N ASP A 202 7.30 6.49 8.00
CA ASP A 202 8.61 6.16 7.43
C ASP A 202 8.91 6.99 6.16
N ALA A 203 7.86 7.45 5.49
CA ALA A 203 7.95 8.37 4.36
C ALA A 203 7.93 9.86 4.75
N ASP A 204 7.98 10.28 6.02
CA ASP A 204 8.19 11.70 6.38
C ASP A 204 9.69 12.04 6.29
N LEU A 205 10.18 12.15 5.06
CA LEU A 205 11.62 12.30 4.78
C LEU A 205 12.22 13.59 5.36
N SER A 206 11.39 14.60 5.62
CA SER A 206 11.83 15.91 6.14
C SER A 206 11.58 16.11 7.63
N GLY A 207 10.96 15.14 8.32
CA GLY A 207 10.56 15.28 9.73
C GLY A 207 9.52 16.40 9.94
N SER A 208 8.73 16.69 8.92
CA SER A 208 7.77 17.79 8.92
C SER A 208 6.51 17.49 9.75
N GLY A 209 6.28 16.22 10.08
CA GLY A 209 5.03 15.70 10.63
C GLY A 209 3.97 15.46 9.56
N LYS A 210 4.37 15.38 8.28
CA LYS A 210 3.47 15.18 7.13
C LYS A 210 4.17 14.28 6.11
N VAL A 211 3.38 13.40 5.49
CA VAL A 211 3.83 12.62 4.33
C VAL A 211 3.15 13.17 3.08
N THR A 212 3.94 13.68 2.14
CA THR A 212 3.46 14.07 0.81
C THR A 212 3.53 12.92 -0.18
N ALA A 213 2.83 13.07 -1.30
CA ALA A 213 2.94 12.17 -2.44
C ALA A 213 4.38 12.08 -2.97
N LEU A 214 5.10 13.21 -2.99
CA LEU A 214 6.51 13.21 -3.37
C LEU A 214 7.38 12.42 -2.38
N ASP A 215 7.11 12.55 -1.08
CA ASP A 215 7.88 11.83 -0.08
C ASP A 215 7.63 10.32 -0.18
N LEU A 216 6.37 9.91 -0.30
CA LEU A 216 6.00 8.51 -0.49
C LEU A 216 6.61 7.95 -1.78
N LYS A 217 6.59 8.70 -2.88
CA LYS A 217 7.21 8.32 -4.15
C LYS A 217 8.69 7.99 -3.97
N LYS A 218 9.46 8.93 -3.41
CA LYS A 218 10.89 8.75 -3.17
C LYS A 218 11.14 7.56 -2.23
N HIS A 219 10.36 7.47 -1.16
CA HIS A 219 10.50 6.39 -0.19
C HIS A 219 10.28 5.01 -0.81
N ILE A 220 9.27 4.85 -1.68
CA ILE A 220 9.03 3.61 -2.44
C ILE A 220 10.20 3.32 -3.39
N GLU A 221 10.64 4.31 -4.17
CA GLU A 221 11.71 4.15 -5.15
C GLU A 221 13.05 3.74 -4.51
N ASP A 222 13.36 4.32 -3.35
CA ASP A 222 14.64 4.11 -2.66
C ASP A 222 14.65 2.83 -1.81
N ASN A 223 13.53 2.46 -1.18
CA ASN A 223 13.55 1.46 -0.09
C ASN A 223 12.78 0.17 -0.41
N PHE A 224 11.72 0.21 -1.23
CA PHE A 224 10.79 -0.91 -1.31
C PHE A 224 11.42 -2.19 -1.91
N LEU A 225 12.35 -2.06 -2.86
CA LEU A 225 13.07 -3.22 -3.40
C LEU A 225 13.82 -3.97 -2.28
N SER A 226 14.52 -3.22 -1.44
CA SER A 226 15.26 -3.80 -0.33
C SER A 226 14.36 -4.37 0.77
N TYR A 227 13.19 -3.75 0.99
CA TYR A 227 12.15 -4.28 1.86
C TYR A 227 11.68 -5.66 1.37
N ALA A 228 11.32 -5.77 0.09
CA ALA A 228 10.88 -7.04 -0.50
C ALA A 228 11.97 -8.13 -0.42
N GLN A 229 13.24 -7.76 -0.59
CA GLN A 229 14.38 -8.69 -0.52
C GLN A 229 14.55 -9.34 0.85
N ARG A 230 14.13 -8.68 1.95
CA ARG A 230 14.12 -9.28 3.30
C ARG A 230 13.23 -10.52 3.38
N PHE A 231 12.25 -10.62 2.49
CA PHE A 231 11.33 -11.76 2.38
C PHE A 231 11.68 -12.67 1.19
N ASN A 232 12.91 -12.57 0.67
CA ASN A 232 13.39 -13.29 -0.51
C ASN A 232 12.54 -13.02 -1.77
N LYS A 233 12.02 -11.79 -1.91
CA LYS A 233 11.26 -11.34 -3.08
C LYS A 233 12.02 -10.26 -3.84
N ILE A 234 11.86 -10.23 -5.16
CA ILE A 234 12.36 -9.14 -6.02
C ILE A 234 11.14 -8.41 -6.55
N GLN A 235 10.83 -7.28 -5.94
CA GLN A 235 9.65 -6.47 -6.28
C GLN A 235 10.02 -5.00 -6.16
N GLN A 236 9.72 -4.22 -7.20
CA GLN A 236 10.00 -2.79 -7.24
C GLN A 236 8.73 -2.06 -7.63
N GLY A 237 8.27 -1.15 -6.78
CA GLY A 237 7.07 -0.35 -7.01
C GLY A 237 7.30 0.72 -8.07
N SER A 238 6.22 1.22 -8.65
CA SER A 238 6.28 2.39 -9.53
C SER A 238 5.22 3.41 -9.15
N VAL A 239 5.59 4.68 -9.23
CA VAL A 239 4.72 5.79 -8.84
C VAL A 239 4.64 6.79 -9.98
N PHE A 240 3.41 7.19 -10.30
CA PHE A 240 3.09 8.19 -11.31
C PHE A 240 2.27 9.31 -10.68
N THR A 241 2.60 10.55 -11.05
CA THR A 241 1.87 11.74 -10.60
C THR A 241 1.53 12.61 -11.80
N ASP A 242 0.38 13.29 -11.71
CA ASP A 242 -0.06 14.22 -12.74
C ASP A 242 -0.81 15.40 -12.11
N THR A 243 -0.88 16.51 -12.84
CA THR A 243 -1.58 17.74 -12.45
C THR A 243 -1.18 18.23 -11.05
N GLY A 244 0.12 18.15 -10.73
CA GLY A 244 0.64 18.56 -9.42
C GLY A 244 0.43 17.54 -8.30
N GLY A 245 0.21 16.26 -8.65
CA GLY A 245 0.07 15.14 -7.71
C GLY A 245 1.14 15.05 -6.63
N ASP A 246 2.39 15.42 -6.96
CA ASP A 246 3.51 15.45 -6.00
C ASP A 246 3.24 16.34 -4.77
N SER A 247 2.40 17.37 -4.91
CA SER A 247 2.06 18.32 -3.85
C SER A 247 0.97 17.84 -2.89
N ILE A 248 0.35 16.69 -3.14
CA ILE A 248 -0.70 16.15 -2.26
C ILE A 248 -0.09 15.82 -0.91
N VAL A 249 -0.63 16.40 0.17
CA VAL A 249 -0.35 15.94 1.54
C VAL A 249 -1.25 14.74 1.82
N ILE A 250 -0.68 13.53 1.85
CA ILE A 250 -1.46 12.30 2.00
C ILE A 250 -1.99 12.21 3.43
N CYS A 251 -1.12 12.39 4.42
CA CYS A 251 -1.47 12.31 5.83
C CYS A 251 -0.54 13.12 6.73
N GLY A 252 -1.01 13.45 7.93
CA GLY A 252 -0.17 13.89 9.03
C GLY A 252 0.36 12.70 9.82
N VAL A 253 1.57 12.83 10.36
CA VAL A 253 2.21 11.81 11.20
C VAL A 253 2.72 12.45 12.48
N GLU A 254 2.70 11.67 13.56
CA GLU A 254 3.22 12.13 14.83
C GLU A 254 4.73 12.25 14.75
N LYS A 255 5.27 13.38 15.22
CA LYS A 255 6.72 13.52 15.31
C LYS A 255 7.24 12.62 16.42
N LEU A 256 8.30 11.89 16.13
CA LEU A 256 9.04 11.17 17.15
C LEU A 256 9.63 12.17 18.15
N ASN A 257 9.13 12.15 19.38
CA ASN A 257 9.54 13.08 20.45
C ASN A 257 10.69 12.54 21.32
N THR A 258 11.31 11.43 20.91
CA THR A 258 12.37 10.74 21.64
C THR A 258 13.61 10.61 20.75
N GLU A 259 14.79 10.59 21.36
CA GLU A 259 16.03 10.28 20.65
C GLU A 259 16.10 8.81 20.21
N LEU A 260 15.26 7.93 20.76
CA LEU A 260 15.20 6.51 20.40
C LEU A 260 14.18 6.29 19.29
N ASN A 261 14.58 5.63 18.21
CA ASN A 261 13.74 5.43 17.03
C ASN A 261 13.63 3.95 16.61
N TYR A 262 14.15 3.04 17.43
CA TYR A 262 14.08 1.62 17.15
C TYR A 262 13.92 0.81 18.43
N GLU A 263 13.03 -0.18 18.41
CA GLU A 263 12.83 -1.16 19.48
C GLU A 263 13.01 -2.59 18.96
N ILE A 264 13.85 -3.36 19.63
CA ILE A 264 14.08 -4.79 19.33
C ILE A 264 13.55 -5.60 20.51
N THR A 265 12.59 -6.50 20.26
CA THR A 265 12.07 -7.44 21.27
C THR A 265 12.75 -8.79 21.11
N PHE A 266 13.30 -9.35 22.18
CA PHE A 266 14.02 -10.61 22.15
C PHE A 266 13.09 -11.80 22.41
N ASN A 267 13.12 -12.80 21.54
CA ASN A 267 12.34 -14.04 21.68
C ASN A 267 13.16 -15.22 22.22
N ARG A 268 14.41 -14.96 22.61
CA ARG A 268 15.38 -15.95 23.11
C ARG A 268 16.26 -15.38 24.21
N ASN A 269 16.84 -16.26 25.01
CA ASN A 269 17.91 -15.91 25.93
C ASN A 269 19.25 -16.05 25.21
N SER A 270 20.04 -14.98 25.10
CA SER A 270 21.37 -15.06 24.46
C SER A 270 22.25 -13.87 24.83
N ASN A 271 23.51 -13.90 24.40
CA ASN A 271 24.40 -12.74 24.41
C ASN A 271 24.42 -12.15 23.00
N VAL A 272 24.02 -10.90 22.83
CA VAL A 272 23.81 -10.31 21.50
C VAL A 272 24.60 -9.01 21.33
N THR A 273 24.96 -8.69 20.09
CA THR A 273 25.61 -7.44 19.70
C THR A 273 24.84 -6.78 18.57
N LEU A 274 24.33 -5.57 18.81
CA LEU A 274 23.76 -4.69 17.80
C LEU A 274 24.86 -3.78 17.25
N ARG A 275 25.04 -3.81 15.93
CA ARG A 275 25.96 -2.96 15.18
C ARG A 275 25.21 -2.01 14.26
N GLY A 276 25.69 -0.79 14.19
CA GLY A 276 25.18 0.22 13.27
C GLY A 276 25.54 -0.07 11.82
N ARG A 277 24.98 0.73 10.91
CA ARG A 277 25.34 0.71 9.47
C ARG A 277 26.83 0.93 9.19
N ASP A 278 27.53 1.61 10.09
CA ASP A 278 28.98 1.84 10.03
C ASP A 278 29.79 0.69 10.66
N THR A 279 29.12 -0.41 11.01
CA THR A 279 29.64 -1.62 11.67
C THR A 279 30.11 -1.44 13.11
N LYS A 280 30.02 -0.24 13.68
CA LYS A 280 30.36 0.02 15.09
C LYS A 280 29.31 -0.59 16.01
N VAL A 281 29.74 -1.02 17.19
CA VAL A 281 28.85 -1.55 18.21
C VAL A 281 28.00 -0.41 18.78
N ILE A 282 26.68 -0.54 18.68
CA ILE A 282 25.70 0.35 19.30
C ILE A 282 25.39 -0.14 20.71
N LYS A 283 25.14 -1.45 20.85
CA LYS A 283 24.81 -2.08 22.14
C LYS A 283 25.23 -3.55 22.13
N SER A 284 25.68 -4.06 23.27
CA SER A 284 26.04 -5.48 23.44
C SER A 284 25.73 -5.92 24.87
N GLY A 285 25.26 -7.14 25.05
CA GLY A 285 24.92 -7.68 26.37
C GLY A 285 24.06 -8.94 26.30
N ASP A 286 23.84 -9.52 27.48
CA ASP A 286 22.89 -10.60 27.66
C ASP A 286 21.46 -10.08 27.56
N VAL A 287 20.59 -10.86 26.93
CA VAL A 287 19.16 -10.57 26.77
C VAL A 287 18.34 -11.77 27.21
N SER A 288 17.15 -11.49 27.75
CA SER A 288 16.16 -12.51 28.10
C SER A 288 14.94 -12.45 27.18
N ILE A 289 14.20 -13.56 27.10
CA ILE A 289 12.90 -13.61 26.40
C ILE A 289 11.97 -12.51 26.93
N GLY A 290 11.43 -11.71 26.01
CA GLY A 290 10.54 -10.58 26.30
C GLY A 290 11.26 -9.27 26.64
N GLU A 291 12.59 -9.28 26.80
CA GLU A 291 13.37 -8.07 26.98
C GLU A 291 13.32 -7.20 25.71
N LYS A 292 13.40 -5.88 25.91
CA LYS A 292 13.38 -4.90 24.83
C LYS A 292 14.61 -4.02 24.85
N TRP A 293 15.25 -3.86 23.70
CA TRP A 293 16.26 -2.84 23.49
C TRP A 293 15.70 -1.69 22.68
N SER A 294 15.63 -0.52 23.32
CA SER A 294 15.35 0.75 22.64
C SER A 294 16.68 1.45 22.31
N CYS A 295 16.87 1.84 21.05
CA CYS A 295 18.12 2.46 20.56
C CYS A 295 17.83 3.54 19.50
N LYS A 296 18.83 4.40 19.27
CA LYS A 296 18.87 5.27 18.08
C LYS A 296 19.64 4.53 16.99
N LEU A 297 18.98 4.30 15.85
CA LEU A 297 19.58 3.79 14.63
C LEU A 297 19.52 4.86 13.54
N GLU A 298 20.63 5.05 12.83
CA GLU A 298 20.63 5.82 11.59
C GLU A 298 19.80 5.11 10.52
N GLN A 299 19.33 5.87 9.52
CA GLN A 299 18.66 5.28 8.37
C GLN A 299 19.62 4.33 7.62
N GLY A 300 19.13 3.14 7.28
CA GLY A 300 19.86 2.11 6.54
C GLY A 300 19.84 0.75 7.23
N PHE A 301 20.83 -0.07 6.88
CA PHE A 301 20.93 -1.44 7.39
C PHE A 301 21.88 -1.53 8.57
N ASN A 302 21.36 -2.04 9.67
CA ASN A 302 22.06 -2.37 10.89
C ASN A 302 22.10 -3.91 11.02
N MET A 303 22.90 -4.44 11.94
CA MET A 303 23.03 -5.88 12.11
C MET A 303 23.00 -6.26 13.58
N ILE A 304 22.14 -7.21 13.93
CA ILE A 304 22.18 -7.87 15.23
C ILE A 304 22.82 -9.25 15.08
N ILE A 305 23.71 -9.57 16.00
CA ILE A 305 24.48 -10.82 16.01
C ILE A 305 24.21 -11.51 17.34
N ASP A 306 23.86 -12.78 17.28
CA ASP A 306 23.91 -13.68 18.43
C ASP A 306 25.36 -14.13 18.62
N ASN A 307 26.01 -13.69 19.71
CA ASN A 307 27.42 -13.96 19.95
C ASN A 307 27.68 -15.44 20.34
N ASN A 308 26.65 -16.18 20.73
CA ASN A 308 26.76 -17.59 21.11
C ASN A 308 26.71 -18.51 19.89
N SER A 309 25.77 -18.27 18.98
CA SER A 309 25.55 -19.09 17.78
C SER A 309 26.24 -18.56 16.53
N GLY A 310 26.56 -17.27 16.49
CA GLY A 310 27.03 -16.56 15.31
C GLY A 310 25.90 -16.20 14.33
N GLU A 311 24.63 -16.46 14.67
CA GLU A 311 23.48 -16.05 13.86
C GLU A 311 23.47 -14.52 13.67
N GLN A 312 23.19 -14.08 12.45
CA GLN A 312 23.11 -12.67 12.10
C GLN A 312 21.75 -12.35 11.49
N LYS A 313 21.15 -11.26 11.95
CA LYS A 313 19.94 -10.70 11.35
C LYS A 313 20.19 -9.25 10.92
N LEU A 314 19.85 -8.96 9.67
CA LEU A 314 19.82 -7.60 9.14
C LEU A 314 18.59 -6.86 9.69
N ILE A 315 18.82 -5.68 10.25
CA ILE A 315 17.78 -4.80 10.80
C ILE A 315 17.72 -3.56 9.92
N ALA A 316 16.59 -3.31 9.26
CA ALA A 316 16.43 -2.16 8.38
C ALA A 316 15.72 -1.04 9.13
N ASN A 317 16.37 0.12 9.25
CA ASN A 317 15.70 1.34 9.66
C ASN A 317 15.43 2.23 8.44
N TYR A 318 14.18 2.32 8.01
CA TYR A 318 13.82 3.09 6.82
C TYR A 318 13.61 4.59 7.09
N SER A 319 13.51 5.00 8.35
CA SER A 319 13.32 6.39 8.73
C SER A 319 13.86 6.70 10.10
N GLU A 320 14.49 7.86 10.23
CA GLU A 320 14.92 8.36 11.53
C GLU A 320 13.83 9.09 12.31
N ASN A 321 12.70 9.34 11.65
CA ASN A 321 11.62 10.19 12.14
C ASN A 321 10.43 9.40 12.72
N THR A 322 10.52 8.08 12.72
CA THR A 322 9.50 7.15 13.25
C THR A 322 10.11 6.12 14.17
N MET A 323 9.27 5.52 15.01
CA MET A 323 9.65 4.34 15.79
C MET A 323 9.46 3.09 14.93
N SER A 324 10.53 2.35 14.70
CA SER A 324 10.48 1.03 14.06
C SER A 324 10.64 -0.08 15.09
N TYR A 325 10.17 -1.28 14.73
CA TYR A 325 10.14 -2.44 15.61
C TYR A 325 10.70 -3.66 14.89
N ASP A 326 11.43 -4.51 15.60
CA ASP A 326 11.85 -5.82 15.11
C ASP A 326 11.90 -6.84 16.26
N GLU A 327 11.96 -8.12 15.91
CA GLU A 327 12.12 -9.23 16.85
C GLU A 327 13.41 -9.99 16.58
N PHE A 328 14.09 -10.49 17.61
CA PHE A 328 15.30 -11.31 17.44
C PHE A 328 15.31 -12.54 18.34
#